data_AF-A0A5C0DP18-F1
#
_entry.id   AF-A0A5C0DP18-F1
#
_cell.length_a   1.000
_cell.length_b   1.000
_cell.length_c   1.000
_cell.angle_alpha   90.00
_cell.angle_beta   90.00
_cell.angle_gamma   90.00
#
_symmetry.space_group_name_H-M   'P 1'
#
loop_
_entity.id
_entity.type
_entity.pdbx_description
1 polymer ?
#
loop_
_entity_poly.entity_id
_entity_poly.type
_entity_poly.pdbx_seq_one_letter_code
_entity_poly.pdbx_strand_id
1 'polypeptide(L)'
;MVFPYASIPVEKWADKTKELIEEHPLKPNVIREVALKSWQLLWQTKIGEEDTYLSLAEIDPPAIMVGYFFEKLFAKELQKRYPEEWRGTQSKDEKDIVYLKDTRYSIEIKTSGQLGTKIFGNRSYGQKAKDENNEELAKKEKSGYYITANFYQQSLTLLRFGWIDHEDWNAQKSATGQASGLDQKVYEHKLFTISGEYILDSPVNLLCKVGDVIANEMNKEGIKIIQELSDYQGNNQTVKKAKAQEKYHNILKLNSGIEKFALGKNIINSVWWWLT
;
A
#
# COMPACT_ATOMS: atom_id res chain seq x y z
N MET A 1 2.02 -18.00 20.51
CA MET A 1 2.94 -17.13 19.74
C MET A 1 3.04 -17.72 18.35
N VAL A 2 2.74 -16.95 17.29
CA VAL A 2 2.90 -17.44 15.92
C VAL A 2 3.85 -16.47 15.24
N PHE A 3 5.13 -16.84 15.17
CA PHE A 3 6.09 -16.23 14.27
C PHE A 3 6.09 -17.11 13.02
N PRO A 4 5.29 -16.79 11.99
CA PRO A 4 4.96 -17.75 10.95
C PRO A 4 6.17 -18.12 10.08
N TYR A 5 7.23 -17.31 10.12
CA TYR A 5 8.49 -17.55 9.42
C TYR A 5 9.58 -18.14 10.32
N ALA A 6 9.32 -18.33 11.62
CA ALA A 6 10.30 -18.93 12.52
C ALA A 6 10.68 -20.32 12.03
N SER A 7 11.98 -20.58 11.95
CA SER A 7 12.56 -21.83 11.45
C SER A 7 12.30 -22.14 9.96
N ILE A 8 11.72 -21.20 9.19
CA ILE A 8 11.59 -21.31 7.74
C ILE A 8 12.79 -20.62 7.08
N PRO A 9 13.52 -21.27 6.15
CA PRO A 9 14.59 -20.62 5.40
C PRO A 9 14.03 -19.53 4.48
N VAL A 10 14.81 -18.47 4.22
CA VAL A 10 14.35 -17.25 3.53
C VAL A 10 13.74 -17.55 2.17
N GLU A 11 14.29 -18.53 1.46
CA GLU A 11 13.84 -18.96 0.12
C GLU A 11 12.40 -19.50 0.12
N LYS A 12 11.91 -19.97 1.27
CA LYS A 12 10.54 -20.47 1.45
C LYS A 12 9.57 -19.44 2.05
N TRP A 13 10.05 -18.26 2.42
CA TRP A 13 9.19 -17.22 3.01
C TRP A 13 8.09 -16.78 2.05
N ALA A 14 8.39 -16.67 0.75
CA ALA A 14 7.40 -16.27 -0.24
C ALA A 14 6.20 -17.22 -0.31
N ASP A 15 6.42 -18.53 -0.18
CA ASP A 15 5.32 -19.50 -0.17
C ASP A 15 4.52 -19.42 1.13
N LYS A 16 5.20 -19.22 2.27
CA LYS A 16 4.51 -18.99 3.54
C LYS A 16 3.65 -17.74 3.51
N THR A 17 4.13 -16.66 2.89
CA THR A 17 3.38 -15.41 2.73
C THR A 17 2.09 -15.61 1.93
N LYS A 18 2.14 -16.40 0.85
CA LYS A 18 0.92 -16.73 0.08
C LYS A 18 -0.11 -17.44 0.94
N GLU A 19 0.34 -18.44 1.71
CA GLU A 19 -0.50 -19.21 2.64
C GLU A 19 -1.21 -18.29 3.65
N LEU A 20 -0.46 -17.38 4.29
CA LEU A 20 -1.00 -16.42 5.26
C LEU A 20 -2.04 -15.48 4.62
N ILE A 21 -1.80 -15.04 3.38
CA ILE A 21 -2.73 -14.16 2.66
C ILE A 21 -4.00 -14.90 2.25
N GLU A 22 -3.87 -16.16 1.85
CA GLU A 22 -5.00 -17.03 1.51
C GLU A 22 -5.87 -17.32 2.74
N GLU A 23 -5.26 -17.52 3.91
CA GLU A 23 -5.93 -17.72 5.20
C GLU A 23 -6.64 -16.43 5.69
N HIS A 24 -6.03 -15.27 5.45
CA HIS A 24 -6.53 -14.00 5.98
C HIS A 24 -7.95 -13.66 5.46
N PRO A 25 -8.88 -13.18 6.33
CA PRO A 25 -10.26 -12.85 5.95
C PRO A 25 -10.38 -11.70 4.94
N LEU A 26 -9.51 -10.68 5.07
CA LEU A 26 -9.43 -9.56 4.11
C LEU A 26 -8.60 -9.94 2.89
N LYS A 27 -9.22 -9.95 1.70
CA LYS A 27 -8.57 -10.38 0.44
C LYS A 27 -7.86 -9.22 -0.29
N PRO A 28 -6.76 -9.49 -1.02
CA PRO A 28 -5.98 -8.45 -1.72
C PRO A 28 -6.76 -7.54 -2.66
N ASN A 29 -7.77 -8.07 -3.37
CA ASN A 29 -8.63 -7.27 -4.24
C ASN A 29 -9.48 -6.27 -3.45
N VAL A 30 -10.02 -6.68 -2.29
CA VAL A 30 -10.76 -5.79 -1.40
C VAL A 30 -9.84 -4.72 -0.82
N ILE A 31 -8.62 -5.09 -0.40
CA ILE A 31 -7.60 -4.12 0.06
C ILE A 31 -7.35 -3.06 -1.00
N ARG A 32 -7.16 -3.47 -2.26
CA ARG A 32 -6.96 -2.54 -3.38
C ARG A 32 -8.16 -1.62 -3.55
N GLU A 33 -9.37 -2.16 -3.63
CA GLU A 33 -10.57 -1.36 -3.86
C GLU A 33 -10.83 -0.34 -2.74
N VAL A 34 -10.63 -0.75 -1.48
CA VAL A 34 -10.75 0.13 -0.32
C VAL A 34 -9.64 1.19 -0.36
N ALA A 35 -8.38 0.79 -0.60
CA ALA A 35 -7.27 1.74 -0.71
C ALA A 35 -7.54 2.80 -1.78
N LEU A 36 -7.92 2.40 -2.99
CA LEU A 36 -8.19 3.34 -4.08
C LEU A 36 -9.37 4.25 -3.75
N LYS A 37 -10.43 3.73 -3.14
CA LYS A 37 -11.56 4.55 -2.73
C LYS A 37 -11.16 5.55 -1.66
N SER A 38 -10.43 5.13 -0.64
CA SER A 38 -9.96 6.00 0.45
C SER A 38 -8.97 7.04 -0.05
N TRP A 39 -8.09 6.68 -0.99
CA TRP A 39 -7.15 7.61 -1.64
C TRP A 39 -7.88 8.68 -2.45
N GLN A 40 -8.89 8.28 -3.23
CA GLN A 40 -9.76 9.21 -3.96
C GLN A 40 -10.48 10.17 -2.99
N LEU A 41 -11.07 9.64 -1.91
CA LEU A 41 -11.80 10.45 -0.92
C LEU A 41 -10.86 11.44 -0.20
N LEU A 42 -9.63 11.03 0.09
CA LEU A 42 -8.62 11.91 0.69
C LEU A 42 -8.40 13.16 -0.17
N TRP A 43 -8.14 13.00 -1.46
CA TRP A 43 -7.89 14.15 -2.34
C TRP A 43 -9.15 14.92 -2.75
N GLN A 44 -10.33 14.35 -2.52
CA GLN A 44 -11.62 15.05 -2.61
C GLN A 44 -12.00 15.80 -1.32
N THR A 45 -11.22 15.65 -0.25
CA THR A 45 -11.53 16.24 1.05
C THR A 45 -11.40 17.76 1.01
N LYS A 46 -12.42 18.43 1.53
CA LYS A 46 -12.48 19.87 1.77
C LYS A 46 -12.56 20.12 3.27
N ILE A 47 -11.81 21.10 3.76
CA ILE A 47 -11.78 21.50 5.18
C ILE A 47 -12.34 22.93 5.26
N GLY A 48 -13.38 23.16 6.07
CA GLY A 48 -14.09 24.44 6.13
C GLY A 48 -15.42 24.41 5.38
N GLU A 49 -16.11 25.54 5.32
CA GLU A 49 -17.46 25.67 4.78
C GLU A 49 -17.54 26.80 3.74
N GLU A 50 -18.47 26.67 2.79
CA GLU A 50 -18.77 27.69 1.77
C GLU A 50 -17.52 28.28 1.12
N ASP A 51 -17.38 29.61 1.10
CA ASP A 51 -16.29 30.32 0.46
C ASP A 51 -14.96 30.26 1.25
N THR A 52 -14.94 29.54 2.38
CA THR A 52 -13.76 29.38 3.24
C THR A 52 -13.16 27.96 3.20
N TYR A 53 -13.71 27.06 2.38
CA TYR A 53 -13.16 25.71 2.30
C TYR A 53 -11.75 25.71 1.67
N LEU A 54 -10.89 24.84 2.18
CA LEU A 54 -9.59 24.52 1.62
C LEU A 54 -9.62 23.09 1.07
N SER A 55 -9.22 22.90 -0.19
CA SER A 55 -9.02 21.57 -0.72
C SER A 55 -7.73 20.98 -0.16
N LEU A 56 -7.78 19.74 0.33
CA LEU A 56 -6.57 19.05 0.79
C LEU A 56 -5.54 18.91 -0.33
N ALA A 57 -5.99 18.82 -1.58
CA ALA A 57 -5.13 18.75 -2.76
C ALA A 57 -4.39 20.07 -3.08
N GLU A 58 -4.90 21.22 -2.62
CA GLU A 58 -4.32 22.54 -2.91
C GLU A 58 -3.24 22.95 -1.90
N ILE A 59 -3.31 22.40 -0.67
CA ILE A 59 -2.44 22.82 0.44
C ILE A 59 -1.19 21.94 0.60
N ASP A 60 -0.98 20.95 -0.26
CA ASP A 60 0.15 20.01 -0.27
C ASP A 60 0.57 19.55 1.15
N PRO A 61 -0.32 18.82 1.86
CA PRO A 61 -0.11 18.49 3.25
C PRO A 61 1.12 17.60 3.45
N PRO A 62 1.82 17.71 4.59
CA PRO A 62 2.94 16.82 4.91
C PRO A 62 2.56 15.34 4.80
N ALA A 63 3.49 14.50 4.33
CA ALA A 63 3.24 13.07 4.10
C ALA A 63 2.68 12.31 5.32
N ILE A 64 3.06 12.71 6.54
CA ILE A 64 2.53 12.13 7.78
C ILE A 64 1.01 12.37 7.90
N MET A 65 0.56 13.58 7.54
CA MET A 65 -0.85 13.95 7.56
C MET A 65 -1.64 13.18 6.51
N VAL A 66 -1.10 13.06 5.28
CA VAL A 66 -1.69 12.22 4.22
C VAL A 66 -1.82 10.78 4.69
N GLY A 67 -0.76 10.22 5.27
CA GLY A 67 -0.76 8.85 5.81
C GLY A 67 -1.82 8.63 6.88
N TYR A 68 -1.93 9.57 7.82
CA TYR A 68 -2.93 9.53 8.89
C TYR A 68 -4.37 9.58 8.34
N PHE A 69 -4.68 10.52 7.43
CA PHE A 69 -6.00 10.59 6.82
C PHE A 69 -6.32 9.34 6.01
N PHE A 70 -5.34 8.81 5.25
CA PHE A 70 -5.51 7.59 4.47
C PHE A 70 -5.87 6.41 5.37
N GLU A 71 -5.15 6.20 6.46
CA GLU A 71 -5.44 5.15 7.45
C GLU A 71 -6.87 5.28 7.99
N LYS A 72 -7.29 6.47 8.42
CA LYS A 72 -8.63 6.68 8.98
C LYS A 72 -9.73 6.46 7.93
N LEU A 73 -9.53 6.95 6.71
CA LEU A 73 -10.47 6.74 5.60
C LEU A 73 -10.52 5.28 5.18
N PHE A 74 -9.40 4.56 5.18
CA PHE A 74 -9.35 3.13 4.89
C PHE A 74 -10.17 2.34 5.91
N ALA A 75 -9.91 2.54 7.20
CA ALA A 75 -10.62 1.86 8.27
C ALA A 75 -12.13 2.14 8.22
N LYS A 76 -12.52 3.39 7.96
CA LYS A 76 -13.93 3.79 7.82
C LYS A 76 -14.61 3.18 6.60
N GLU A 77 -13.94 3.18 5.45
CA GLU A 77 -14.49 2.57 4.24
C GLU A 77 -14.64 1.05 4.41
N LEU A 78 -13.67 0.38 5.03
CA LEU A 78 -13.77 -1.05 5.31
C LEU A 78 -14.91 -1.36 6.30
N GLN A 79 -15.00 -0.61 7.40
CA GLN A 79 -16.09 -0.73 8.38
C GLN A 79 -17.46 -0.48 7.74
N LYS A 80 -17.56 0.49 6.82
CA LYS A 80 -18.81 0.77 6.10
C LYS A 80 -19.24 -0.43 5.24
N ARG A 81 -18.30 -1.11 4.58
CA ARG A 81 -18.60 -2.28 3.73
C ARG A 81 -18.91 -3.53 4.54
N TYR A 82 -18.27 -3.69 5.70
CA TYR A 82 -18.34 -4.90 6.52
C TYR A 82 -18.45 -4.55 8.02
N PRO A 83 -19.57 -3.93 8.46
CA PRO A 83 -19.68 -3.33 9.79
C PRO A 83 -19.64 -4.34 10.95
N GLU A 84 -20.00 -5.59 10.69
CA GLU A 84 -19.96 -6.68 11.69
C GLU A 84 -18.61 -7.41 11.73
N GLU A 85 -17.70 -7.10 10.81
CA GLU A 85 -16.42 -7.79 10.67
C GLU A 85 -15.22 -6.89 10.96
N TRP A 86 -15.30 -5.61 10.58
CA TRP A 86 -14.17 -4.70 10.61
C TRP A 86 -14.53 -3.38 11.25
N ARG A 87 -13.58 -2.82 12.01
CA ARG A 87 -13.65 -1.45 12.51
C ARG A 87 -12.26 -0.82 12.57
N GLY A 88 -12.23 0.50 12.72
CA GLY A 88 -11.00 1.20 13.10
C GLY A 88 -10.64 0.98 14.57
N THR A 89 -9.38 1.28 14.89
CA THR A 89 -8.86 1.35 16.26
C THR A 89 -9.70 2.27 17.16
N GLN A 90 -9.88 1.87 18.42
CA GLN A 90 -10.53 2.64 19.49
C GLN A 90 -9.58 2.97 20.65
N SER A 91 -8.41 2.33 20.71
CA SER A 91 -7.39 2.57 21.74
C SER A 91 -5.98 2.47 21.16
N LYS A 92 -4.97 2.91 21.93
CA LYS A 92 -3.57 2.85 21.48
C LYS A 92 -2.99 1.43 21.42
N ASP A 93 -3.66 0.47 22.05
CA ASP A 93 -3.21 -0.92 22.17
C ASP A 93 -3.77 -1.80 21.04
N GLU A 94 -4.65 -1.23 20.21
CA GLU A 94 -5.23 -1.89 19.05
C GLU A 94 -4.49 -1.53 17.77
N LYS A 95 -4.43 -2.50 16.85
CA LYS A 95 -4.05 -2.25 15.46
C LYS A 95 -4.98 -1.26 14.79
N ASP A 96 -4.49 -0.58 13.75
CA ASP A 96 -5.23 0.46 13.02
C ASP A 96 -6.59 -0.01 12.50
N ILE A 97 -6.65 -1.27 12.05
CA ILE A 97 -7.86 -1.96 11.63
C ILE A 97 -8.03 -3.23 12.47
N VAL A 98 -9.19 -3.37 13.12
CA VAL A 98 -9.51 -4.51 13.99
C VAL A 98 -10.50 -5.45 13.30
N TYR A 99 -10.15 -6.74 13.23
CA TYR A 99 -11.08 -7.80 12.85
C TYR A 99 -11.87 -8.26 14.07
N LEU A 100 -13.19 -8.07 14.05
CA LEU A 100 -14.06 -8.28 15.20
C LEU A 100 -14.22 -9.75 15.57
N LYS A 101 -14.12 -10.66 14.60
CA LYS A 101 -14.30 -12.09 14.83
C LYS A 101 -13.05 -12.76 15.43
N ASP A 102 -11.86 -12.21 15.16
CA ASP A 102 -10.59 -12.72 15.68
C ASP A 102 -9.47 -11.67 15.55
N THR A 103 -9.04 -11.10 16.67
CA THR A 103 -8.10 -9.97 16.66
C THR A 103 -6.72 -10.35 16.09
N ARG A 104 -6.38 -11.63 15.94
CA ARG A 104 -5.13 -12.10 15.29
C ARG A 104 -5.01 -11.69 13.82
N TYR A 105 -6.13 -11.42 13.15
CA TYR A 105 -6.19 -10.91 11.78
C TYR A 105 -6.35 -9.38 11.72
N SER A 106 -6.13 -8.68 12.84
CA SER A 106 -6.09 -7.22 12.83
C SER A 106 -4.83 -6.73 12.12
N ILE A 107 -4.93 -5.55 11.51
CA ILE A 107 -3.96 -5.05 10.54
C ILE A 107 -3.42 -3.68 10.97
N GLU A 108 -2.11 -3.53 10.91
CA GLU A 108 -1.44 -2.24 10.95
C GLU A 108 -1.33 -1.63 9.54
N ILE A 109 -1.52 -0.32 9.41
CA ILE A 109 -1.20 0.43 8.20
C ILE A 109 0.14 1.15 8.38
N LYS A 110 0.98 1.08 7.34
CA LYS A 110 2.21 1.89 7.24
C LYS A 110 2.28 2.58 5.90
N THR A 111 2.39 3.90 5.94
CA THR A 111 2.45 4.73 4.73
C THR A 111 3.81 5.38 4.56
N SER A 112 4.23 5.65 3.32
CA SER A 112 5.45 6.41 3.03
C SER A 112 5.24 7.31 1.81
N GLY A 113 5.42 8.61 2.01
CA GLY A 113 5.37 9.63 0.94
C GLY A 113 6.71 9.86 0.24
N GLN A 114 7.75 9.11 0.61
CA GLN A 114 9.07 9.23 -0.02
C GLN A 114 9.05 8.53 -1.38
N LEU A 115 9.63 9.18 -2.40
CA LEU A 115 9.85 8.55 -3.70
C LEU A 115 10.70 7.27 -3.51
N GLY A 116 10.09 6.12 -3.79
CA GLY A 116 10.69 4.81 -3.61
C GLY A 116 9.68 3.78 -3.11
N THR A 117 10.18 2.62 -2.68
CA THR A 117 9.36 1.48 -2.26
C THR A 117 9.49 1.15 -0.77
N LYS A 118 10.33 1.89 -0.03
CA LYS A 118 10.57 1.63 1.38
C LYS A 118 9.49 2.23 2.25
N ILE A 119 9.19 1.55 3.35
CA ILE A 119 8.36 2.05 4.44
C ILE A 119 9.17 2.08 5.72
N PHE A 120 8.74 2.93 6.64
CA PHE A 120 9.45 3.23 7.87
C PHE A 120 8.50 3.07 9.05
N GLY A 121 8.94 2.35 10.07
CA GLY A 121 8.23 2.22 11.33
C GLY A 121 8.60 3.35 12.27
N ASN A 122 7.79 3.55 13.31
CA ASN A 122 8.13 4.50 14.37
C ASN A 122 9.45 4.07 15.05
N ARG A 123 10.22 5.02 15.59
CA ARG A 123 11.46 4.73 16.34
C ARG A 123 11.29 3.66 17.42
N SER A 124 10.12 3.62 18.07
CA SER A 124 9.80 2.64 19.11
C SER A 124 9.74 1.19 18.63
N TYR A 125 9.65 0.93 17.32
CA TYR A 125 9.62 -0.43 16.76
C TYR A 125 10.97 -1.14 16.80
N GLY A 126 12.09 -0.41 16.79
CA GLY A 126 13.42 -1.02 16.86
C GLY A 126 14.05 -0.98 18.26
N GLN A 127 13.37 -0.40 19.26
CA GLN A 127 13.87 -0.33 20.63
C GLN A 127 13.44 -1.56 21.43
N LYS A 128 14.40 -2.24 22.06
CA LYS A 128 14.12 -3.24 23.10
C LYS A 128 13.44 -2.55 24.28
N ALA A 129 12.35 -3.11 24.80
CA ALA A 129 11.72 -2.56 26.00
C ALA A 129 12.72 -2.61 27.16
N LYS A 130 12.66 -1.62 28.05
CA LYS A 130 13.59 -1.50 29.19
C LYS A 130 13.32 -2.50 30.31
N ASP A 131 12.13 -3.09 30.34
CA ASP A 131 11.71 -4.08 31.32
C ASP A 131 11.54 -5.45 30.63
N GLU A 132 12.32 -6.44 31.06
CA GLU A 132 12.32 -7.81 30.51
C GLU A 132 10.91 -8.45 30.57
N ASN A 133 10.11 -8.10 31.59
CA ASN A 133 8.73 -8.57 31.76
C ASN A 133 7.71 -7.93 30.80
N ASN A 134 7.98 -6.73 30.26
CA ASN A 134 7.12 -6.05 29.27
C ASN A 134 7.66 -6.15 27.84
N GLU A 135 8.91 -6.61 27.67
CA GLU A 135 9.54 -6.73 26.37
C GLU A 135 8.83 -7.77 25.49
N GLU A 136 8.39 -8.88 26.06
CA GLU A 136 7.68 -9.93 25.32
C GLU A 136 6.28 -9.47 24.88
N LEU A 137 5.57 -8.70 25.71
CA LEU A 137 4.26 -8.12 25.39
C LEU A 137 4.37 -7.04 24.29
N ALA A 138 5.34 -6.14 24.40
CA ALA A 138 5.60 -5.11 23.39
C ALA A 138 6.06 -5.68 22.04
N LYS A 139 6.79 -6.81 22.03
CA LYS A 139 7.16 -7.56 20.81
C LYS A 139 5.95 -8.25 20.17
N LYS A 140 5.03 -8.79 20.98
CA LYS A 140 3.79 -9.44 20.54
C LYS A 140 2.85 -8.45 19.86
N GLU A 141 2.68 -7.26 20.43
CA GLU A 141 1.78 -6.23 19.87
C GLU A 141 2.26 -5.64 18.55
N LYS A 142 3.57 -5.67 18.28
CA LYS A 142 4.18 -5.08 17.07
C LYS A 142 4.41 -6.08 15.94
N SER A 143 4.15 -7.37 16.16
CA SER A 143 4.16 -8.39 15.10
C SER A 143 2.72 -8.58 14.59
N GLY A 144 2.52 -8.81 13.30
CA GLY A 144 1.17 -9.03 12.77
C GLY A 144 1.05 -8.77 11.28
N TYR A 145 -0.20 -8.63 10.83
CA TYR A 145 -0.51 -8.26 9.45
C TYR A 145 -0.31 -6.76 9.21
N TYR A 146 0.25 -6.42 8.06
CA TYR A 146 0.53 -5.06 7.62
C TYR A 146 -0.04 -4.82 6.23
N ILE A 147 -0.79 -3.74 6.07
CA ILE A 147 -0.99 -3.08 4.78
C ILE A 147 0.03 -1.97 4.69
N THR A 148 0.84 -1.97 3.63
CA THR A 148 1.78 -0.88 3.37
C THR A 148 1.38 -0.13 2.12
N ALA A 149 1.43 1.20 2.17
CA ALA A 149 1.07 2.09 1.07
C ALA A 149 2.19 3.12 0.83
N ASN A 150 2.86 3.03 -0.32
CA ASN A 150 3.72 4.10 -0.78
C ASN A 150 2.92 5.04 -1.67
N PHE A 151 3.24 6.32 -1.58
CA PHE A 151 2.71 7.36 -2.43
C PHE A 151 3.79 8.38 -2.74
N TYR A 152 3.57 9.17 -3.78
CA TYR A 152 4.38 10.32 -4.09
C TYR A 152 3.46 11.43 -4.57
N GLN A 153 3.46 12.56 -3.87
CA GLN A 153 2.45 13.61 -4.05
C GLN A 153 1.04 13.00 -3.94
N GLN A 154 0.19 13.19 -4.94
CA GLN A 154 -1.18 12.67 -4.97
C GLN A 154 -1.29 11.27 -5.60
N SER A 155 -0.20 10.67 -6.08
CA SER A 155 -0.22 9.34 -6.68
C SER A 155 0.04 8.27 -5.63
N LEU A 156 -0.90 7.33 -5.48
CA LEU A 156 -0.62 6.06 -4.80
C LEU A 156 0.30 5.23 -5.70
N THR A 157 1.40 4.70 -5.19
CA THR A 157 2.45 4.09 -6.04
C THR A 157 2.72 2.61 -5.76
N LEU A 158 2.47 2.14 -4.53
CA LEU A 158 2.66 0.74 -4.19
C LEU A 158 1.77 0.34 -3.01
N LEU A 159 1.03 -0.75 -3.17
CA LEU A 159 0.30 -1.42 -2.10
C LEU A 159 0.92 -2.80 -1.87
N ARG A 160 1.14 -3.15 -0.60
CA ARG A 160 1.53 -4.51 -0.21
C ARG A 160 0.77 -4.97 1.00
N PHE A 161 0.64 -6.28 1.13
CA PHE A 161 0.03 -6.94 2.27
C PHE A 161 0.87 -8.15 2.72
N GLY A 162 0.98 -8.37 4.02
CA GLY A 162 1.72 -9.51 4.54
C GLY A 162 1.96 -9.42 6.04
N TRP A 163 2.75 -10.35 6.56
CA TRP A 163 3.08 -10.40 7.98
C TRP A 163 4.50 -9.87 8.23
N ILE A 164 4.65 -8.98 9.20
CA ILE A 164 5.94 -8.44 9.63
C ILE A 164 6.12 -8.79 11.10
N ASP A 165 7.26 -9.39 11.42
CA ASP A 165 7.66 -9.67 12.80
C ASP A 165 8.30 -8.44 13.42
N HIS A 166 8.16 -8.24 14.73
CA HIS A 166 8.85 -7.15 15.43
C HIS A 166 10.36 -7.13 15.15
N GLU A 167 10.98 -8.31 15.06
CA GLU A 167 12.41 -8.48 14.82
C GLU A 167 12.85 -8.09 13.40
N ASP A 168 11.91 -7.97 12.45
CA ASP A 168 12.22 -7.47 11.12
C ASP A 168 12.52 -5.96 11.13
N TRP A 169 12.07 -5.24 12.17
CA TRP A 169 12.28 -3.81 12.32
C TRP A 169 13.67 -3.49 12.87
N ASN A 170 14.49 -2.91 12.01
CA ASN A 170 15.84 -2.48 12.36
C ASN A 170 15.80 -1.05 12.93
N ALA A 171 16.10 -0.90 14.23
CA ALA A 171 16.38 0.42 14.81
C ALA A 171 17.60 1.06 14.14
N GLN A 172 17.48 2.34 13.78
CA GLN A 172 18.66 3.12 13.41
C GLN A 172 19.59 3.27 14.62
N LYS A 173 20.90 3.06 14.39
CA LYS A 173 21.95 3.16 15.42
C LYS A 173 22.19 4.61 15.90
N SER A 174 21.78 5.64 15.15
CA SER A 174 21.98 7.04 15.55
C SER A 174 20.81 7.56 16.41
N ALA A 175 21.13 8.37 17.42
CA ALA A 175 20.14 8.96 18.33
C ALA A 175 19.19 9.98 17.66
N THR A 176 19.52 10.40 16.43
CA THR A 176 18.80 11.41 15.63
C THR A 176 17.84 10.81 14.59
N GLY A 177 17.89 9.51 14.36
CA GLY A 177 17.00 8.80 13.43
C GLY A 177 15.61 8.55 14.02
N GLN A 178 14.56 9.08 13.38
CA GLN A 178 13.17 8.95 13.84
C GLN A 178 12.46 7.67 13.33
N ALA A 179 13.14 6.84 12.53
CA ALA A 179 12.53 5.74 11.78
C ALA A 179 13.24 4.39 12.00
N SER A 180 12.46 3.31 12.01
CA SER A 180 12.96 1.93 11.88
C SER A 180 12.74 1.43 10.45
N GLY A 181 13.74 0.75 9.90
CA GLY A 181 13.71 0.21 8.53
C GLY A 181 13.42 -1.29 8.52
N LEU A 182 13.25 -1.84 7.32
CA LEU A 182 13.15 -3.28 7.08
C LEU A 182 14.26 -3.72 6.13
N ASP A 183 14.72 -4.96 6.27
CA ASP A 183 15.65 -5.57 5.32
C ASP A 183 14.98 -5.88 3.97
N GLN A 184 15.78 -5.89 2.92
CA GLN A 184 15.32 -6.15 1.54
C GLN A 184 14.55 -7.49 1.42
N LYS A 185 15.01 -8.54 2.10
CA LYS A 185 14.35 -9.86 2.13
C LYS A 185 12.91 -9.82 2.65
N VAL A 186 12.57 -8.87 3.53
CA VAL A 186 11.21 -8.70 4.05
C VAL A 186 10.30 -8.15 2.95
N TYR A 187 10.79 -7.14 2.22
CA TYR A 187 10.08 -6.59 1.06
C TYR A 187 9.87 -7.64 -0.04
N GLU A 188 10.88 -8.46 -0.30
CA GLU A 188 10.88 -9.44 -1.39
C GLU A 188 10.05 -10.69 -1.08
N HIS A 189 10.01 -11.12 0.18
CA HIS A 189 9.43 -12.41 0.53
C HIS A 189 8.26 -12.37 1.51
N LYS A 190 8.21 -11.41 2.46
CA LYS A 190 7.15 -11.33 3.47
C LYS A 190 5.98 -10.42 3.08
N LEU A 191 6.17 -9.57 2.07
CA LEU A 191 5.18 -8.59 1.63
C LEU A 191 4.74 -8.86 0.19
N PHE A 192 3.51 -9.32 0.03
CA PHE A 192 2.91 -9.53 -1.28
C PHE A 192 2.49 -8.19 -1.91
N THR A 193 2.93 -7.97 -3.14
CA THR A 193 2.54 -6.77 -3.89
C THR A 193 1.12 -6.91 -4.44
N ILE A 194 0.27 -5.97 -4.06
CA ILE A 194 -1.10 -5.88 -4.57
C ILE A 194 -1.06 -5.03 -5.83
N SER A 195 -1.10 -5.67 -7.00
CA SER A 195 -1.02 -4.94 -8.27
C SER A 195 -2.34 -4.32 -8.69
N GLY A 196 -2.26 -3.25 -9.50
CA GLY A 196 -3.41 -2.58 -10.10
C GLY A 196 -3.00 -1.44 -11.01
N GLU A 197 -4.00 -0.87 -11.69
CA GLU A 197 -3.83 0.22 -12.66
C GLU A 197 -3.26 1.49 -12.06
N TYR A 198 -3.53 1.74 -10.78
CA TYR A 198 -3.01 2.90 -10.04
C TYR A 198 -1.48 3.04 -10.11
N ILE A 199 -0.75 1.95 -10.39
CA ILE A 199 0.70 1.98 -10.57
C ILE A 199 1.08 2.80 -11.83
N LEU A 200 0.22 2.87 -12.84
CA LEU A 200 0.47 3.63 -14.06
C LEU A 200 0.56 5.15 -13.81
N ASP A 201 -0.11 5.66 -12.77
CA ASP A 201 -0.03 7.05 -12.31
C ASP A 201 1.24 7.36 -11.50
N SER A 202 2.12 6.36 -11.31
CA SER A 202 3.37 6.53 -10.59
C SER A 202 4.41 7.29 -11.41
N PRO A 203 5.32 8.04 -10.76
CA PRO A 203 6.48 8.62 -11.45
C PRO A 203 7.33 7.56 -12.15
N VAL A 204 7.89 7.92 -13.30
CA VAL A 204 8.78 7.02 -14.07
C VAL A 204 10.00 6.54 -13.29
N ASN A 205 10.45 7.31 -12.28
CA ASN A 205 11.54 6.95 -11.35
C ASN A 205 11.28 5.63 -10.61
N LEU A 206 10.04 5.16 -10.53
CA LEU A 206 9.70 3.89 -9.87
C LEU A 206 9.80 2.68 -10.81
N LEU A 207 10.10 2.89 -12.10
CA LEU A 207 10.45 1.81 -13.01
C LEU A 207 11.85 1.27 -12.70
N CYS A 208 12.04 -0.01 -13.01
CA CYS A 208 13.31 -0.67 -12.76
C CYS A 208 14.42 0.05 -13.55
N LYS A 209 15.57 0.31 -12.91
CA LYS A 209 16.72 0.97 -13.55
C LYS A 209 16.44 2.38 -14.08
N VAL A 210 15.35 3.04 -13.68
CA VAL A 210 15.09 4.45 -13.99
C VAL A 210 15.44 5.30 -12.76
N GLY A 211 16.71 5.69 -12.67
CA GLY A 211 17.16 6.67 -11.66
C GLY A 211 16.88 8.11 -12.10
N ASP A 212 17.21 9.09 -11.25
CA ASP A 212 16.86 10.50 -11.46
C ASP A 212 17.39 11.08 -12.78
N VAL A 213 18.60 10.67 -13.19
CA VAL A 213 19.19 11.10 -14.47
C VAL A 213 18.32 10.65 -15.65
N ILE A 214 17.90 9.38 -15.64
CA ILE A 214 17.07 8.82 -16.70
C ILE A 214 15.67 9.42 -16.65
N ALA A 215 15.08 9.56 -15.47
CA ALA A 215 13.79 10.20 -15.32
C ALA A 215 13.79 11.64 -15.83
N ASN A 216 14.85 12.41 -15.58
CA ASN A 216 14.99 13.76 -16.11
C ASN A 216 15.11 13.79 -17.64
N GLU A 217 15.72 12.79 -18.26
CA GLU A 217 15.74 12.63 -19.72
C GLU A 217 14.33 12.33 -20.24
N MET A 218 13.62 11.38 -19.62
CA MET A 218 12.24 11.03 -19.96
C MET A 218 11.28 12.21 -19.81
N ASN A 219 11.44 13.03 -18.76
CA ASN A 219 10.65 14.24 -18.52
C ASN A 219 10.78 15.25 -19.67
N LYS A 220 11.95 15.35 -20.31
CA LYS A 220 12.15 16.24 -21.49
C LYS A 220 11.40 15.75 -22.71
N GLU A 221 11.14 14.44 -22.79
CA GLU A 221 10.30 13.80 -23.81
C GLU A 221 8.80 13.83 -23.43
N GLY A 222 8.44 14.52 -22.34
CA GLY A 222 7.06 14.61 -21.84
C GLY A 222 6.59 13.39 -21.04
N ILE A 223 7.50 12.49 -20.66
CA ILE A 223 7.17 11.24 -19.94
C ILE A 223 7.55 11.39 -18.46
N LYS A 224 6.57 11.76 -17.65
CA LYS A 224 6.65 11.97 -16.19
C LYS A 224 6.11 10.78 -15.41
N ILE A 225 5.05 10.15 -15.89
CA ILE A 225 4.42 8.98 -15.26
C ILE A 225 4.55 7.73 -16.13
N ILE A 226 4.36 6.56 -15.51
CA ILE A 226 4.52 5.26 -16.18
C ILE A 226 3.52 5.12 -17.34
N GLN A 227 2.29 5.63 -17.20
CA GLN A 227 1.27 5.53 -18.24
C GLN A 227 1.72 6.13 -19.57
N GLU A 228 2.36 7.30 -19.54
CA GLU A 228 2.75 8.06 -20.75
C GLU A 228 3.73 7.28 -21.65
N LEU A 229 4.38 6.23 -21.13
CA LEU A 229 5.19 5.31 -21.95
C LEU A 229 4.38 4.60 -23.04
N SER A 230 3.09 4.35 -22.85
CA SER A 230 2.26 3.66 -23.84
C SER A 230 2.20 4.43 -25.14
N ASP A 231 2.11 5.76 -25.03
CA ASP A 231 1.83 6.66 -26.13
C ASP A 231 3.12 7.19 -26.77
N TYR A 232 4.27 6.92 -26.15
CA TYR A 232 5.56 7.34 -26.68
C TYR A 232 5.88 6.68 -28.04
N GLN A 233 6.02 7.53 -29.07
CA GLN A 233 6.41 7.18 -30.45
C GLN A 233 7.76 7.77 -30.87
N GLY A 234 8.47 8.46 -29.98
CA GLY A 234 9.75 9.11 -30.27
C GLY A 234 10.91 8.12 -30.45
N ASN A 235 12.11 8.66 -30.69
CA ASN A 235 13.31 7.86 -30.99
C ASN A 235 14.34 7.76 -29.86
N ASN A 236 14.12 8.44 -28.74
CA ASN A 236 14.95 8.31 -27.54
C ASN A 236 15.06 6.84 -27.10
N GLN A 237 16.30 6.33 -27.10
CA GLN A 237 16.61 4.94 -26.79
C GLN A 237 16.36 4.60 -25.32
N THR A 238 16.55 5.56 -24.42
CA THR A 238 16.29 5.40 -22.99
C THR A 238 14.81 5.14 -22.73
N VAL A 239 13.93 5.96 -23.33
CA VAL A 239 12.47 5.78 -23.23
C VAL A 239 12.04 4.44 -23.86
N LYS A 240 12.58 4.08 -25.03
CA LYS A 240 12.29 2.77 -25.66
C LYS A 240 12.70 1.59 -24.77
N LYS A 241 13.87 1.66 -24.13
CA LYS A 241 14.33 0.64 -23.19
C LYS A 241 13.44 0.56 -21.95
N ALA A 242 12.98 1.69 -21.41
CA ALA A 242 12.06 1.73 -20.28
C ALA A 242 10.70 1.09 -20.64
N LYS A 243 10.14 1.42 -21.81
CA LYS A 243 8.93 0.80 -22.36
C LYS A 243 9.07 -0.70 -22.59
N ALA A 244 10.25 -1.16 -23.01
CA ALA A 244 10.53 -2.57 -23.25
C ALA A 244 10.64 -3.43 -21.96
N GLN A 245 10.67 -2.83 -20.77
CA GLN A 245 10.87 -3.57 -19.52
C GLN A 245 9.72 -4.53 -19.23
N GLU A 246 10.04 -5.73 -18.76
CA GLU A 246 9.04 -6.72 -18.36
C GLU A 246 8.12 -6.19 -17.24
N LYS A 247 8.68 -5.44 -16.28
CA LYS A 247 7.91 -4.82 -15.19
C LYS A 247 6.78 -3.94 -15.73
N TYR A 248 7.04 -3.13 -16.76
CA TYR A 248 6.03 -2.30 -17.41
C TYR A 248 4.94 -3.16 -18.07
N HIS A 249 5.34 -4.18 -18.84
CA HIS A 249 4.40 -5.08 -19.49
C HIS A 249 3.54 -5.88 -18.51
N ASN A 250 4.09 -6.28 -17.36
CA ASN A 250 3.34 -7.00 -16.34
C ASN A 250 2.26 -6.10 -15.72
N ILE A 251 2.55 -4.81 -15.49
CA ILE A 251 1.54 -3.83 -15.05
C ILE A 251 0.42 -3.71 -16.08
N LEU A 252 0.74 -3.61 -17.37
CA LEU A 252 -0.26 -3.53 -18.45
C LEU A 252 -1.09 -4.80 -18.61
N LYS A 253 -0.48 -6.00 -18.50
CA LYS A 253 -1.21 -7.27 -18.59
C LYS A 253 -2.28 -7.36 -17.51
N LEU A 254 -1.97 -6.93 -16.29
CA LEU A 254 -2.91 -6.87 -15.18
C LEU A 254 -4.07 -5.90 -15.45
N ASN A 255 -3.82 -4.78 -16.14
CA ASN A 255 -4.86 -3.83 -16.58
C ASN A 255 -5.80 -4.50 -17.63
N SER A 256 -5.25 -5.11 -18.68
CA SER A 256 -6.05 -5.76 -19.72
C SER A 256 -6.90 -6.96 -19.22
N GLY A 257 -6.49 -7.59 -18.11
CA GLY A 257 -7.25 -8.65 -17.45
C GLY A 257 -8.45 -8.13 -16.66
N ILE A 258 -8.37 -6.89 -16.15
CA ILE A 258 -9.45 -6.22 -15.41
C ILE A 258 -10.54 -5.75 -16.37
N GLU A 259 -10.21 -5.22 -17.56
CA GLU A 259 -11.21 -4.89 -18.59
C GLU A 259 -12.04 -6.12 -19.00
N LYS A 260 -11.42 -7.31 -19.11
CA LYS A 260 -12.14 -8.56 -19.39
C LYS A 260 -13.05 -9.02 -18.25
N PHE A 261 -12.72 -8.71 -17.00
CA PHE A 261 -13.59 -9.01 -15.84
C PHE A 261 -14.69 -7.96 -15.64
N ALA A 262 -14.44 -6.69 -16.00
CA ALA A 262 -15.42 -5.61 -15.94
C ALA A 262 -16.46 -5.70 -17.07
N LEU A 263 -16.05 -6.12 -18.28
CA LEU A 263 -16.96 -6.40 -19.40
C LEU A 263 -17.77 -7.69 -19.20
N GLY A 264 -17.31 -8.61 -18.36
CA GLY A 264 -17.98 -9.88 -18.04
C GLY A 264 -19.11 -9.79 -17.00
N LYS A 265 -19.37 -8.61 -16.41
CA LYS A 265 -20.40 -8.42 -15.37
C LYS A 265 -21.56 -7.49 -15.74
N ASN A 266 -21.62 -6.96 -16.98
CA ASN A 266 -22.72 -6.10 -17.44
C ASN A 266 -23.70 -6.79 -18.41
N ILE A 267 -23.75 -8.12 -18.42
CA ILE A 267 -24.83 -8.85 -19.09
C ILE A 267 -25.43 -9.78 -18.04
N ILE A 268 -26.48 -9.29 -17.35
CA ILE A 268 -27.68 -10.03 -16.91
C ILE A 268 -28.50 -9.09 -16.02
N ASN A 269 -29.73 -8.83 -16.49
CA ASN A 269 -30.93 -8.36 -15.77
C ASN A 269 -31.10 -6.88 -15.41
N SER A 270 -31.75 -6.14 -16.30
CA SER A 270 -33.12 -5.65 -16.01
C SER A 270 -33.88 -5.38 -17.30
N VAL A 271 -34.41 -6.46 -17.87
CA VAL A 271 -35.43 -6.44 -18.91
C VAL A 271 -36.78 -6.17 -18.21
N TRP A 272 -37.37 -5.03 -18.56
CA TRP A 272 -38.81 -4.76 -18.67
C TRP A 272 -39.72 -5.09 -17.48
N TRP A 273 -40.06 -4.05 -16.72
CA TRP A 273 -41.38 -3.91 -16.10
C TRP A 273 -42.32 -3.27 -17.12
N TRP A 274 -43.35 -3.99 -17.60
CA TRP A 274 -44.70 -3.45 -17.94
C TRP A 274 -45.65 -4.65 -18.21
N LEU A 275 -46.81 -4.63 -17.53
CA LEU A 275 -48.11 -5.22 -17.86
C LEU A 275 -48.31 -6.75 -17.77
N THR A 276 -48.94 -7.19 -16.69
CA THR A 276 -50.32 -7.73 -16.71
C THR A 276 -50.91 -7.72 -15.30
#